data_AF-A0A242BD07-F1
#
_entry.id   AF-A0A242BD07-F1
#
_cell.length_a   1.000
_cell.length_b   1.000
_cell.length_c   1.000
_cell.angle_alpha   90.00
_cell.angle_beta   90.00
_cell.angle_gamma   90.00
#
_symmetry.space_group_name_H-M   'P 1'
#
loop_
_entity.id
_entity.type
_entity.pdbx_description
1 polymer ?
#
loop_
_entity_poly.entity_id
_entity_poly.type
_entity_poly.pdbx_seq_one_letter_code
_entity_poly.pdbx_strand_id
1 'polypeptide(L)'
;MKILMINSVCGVGSTGRICTDLYEELSKEGHECCIAYGRGEAPEQYNTYKIGGRVNNYIHVLETRLLDNHGFSSRNATRKLNRFIEAYNPDIIHLHNLHGYYLNISILFNYLKKKNIKIIWTLHDSWAYLGHSAYEHNGKECSSDYPKTFVMNLKKNKLRKNKILSNFKDLEIVTPSFWLANEAKNTFLNQYNITVIPNG
;
A
#
# COMPACT_ATOMS: atom_id res chain seq x y z
N MET A 1 -1.63 -20.18 -9.07
CA MET A 1 -2.39 -19.47 -8.00
C MET A 1 -2.95 -18.18 -8.57
N LYS A 2 -3.97 -17.59 -7.94
CA LYS A 2 -4.47 -16.25 -8.23
C LYS A 2 -3.78 -15.23 -7.33
N ILE A 3 -3.04 -14.31 -7.93
CA ILE A 3 -2.26 -13.30 -7.22
C ILE A 3 -2.82 -11.92 -7.55
N LEU A 4 -3.13 -11.14 -6.52
CA LEU A 4 -3.57 -9.76 -6.66
C LEU A 4 -2.51 -8.81 -6.10
N MET A 5 -1.91 -8.00 -6.96
CA MET A 5 -1.04 -6.90 -6.56
C MET A 5 -1.85 -5.63 -6.35
N ILE A 6 -1.57 -4.88 -5.28
CA ILE A 6 -2.20 -3.57 -5.00
C ILE A 6 -1.11 -2.50 -4.92
N ASN A 7 -1.17 -1.51 -5.81
CA ASN A 7 -0.17 -0.45 -5.90
C ASN A 7 -0.78 0.90 -6.32
N SER A 8 -0.01 1.98 -6.16
CA SER A 8 -0.48 3.33 -6.55
C SER A 8 -0.56 3.52 -8.06
N VAL A 9 0.34 2.91 -8.84
CA VAL A 9 0.47 3.04 -10.30
C VAL A 9 0.75 1.66 -10.93
N CYS A 10 0.61 1.55 -12.25
CA CYS A 10 0.91 0.33 -13.01
C CYS A 10 1.80 0.66 -14.21
N GLY A 11 2.92 -0.06 -14.40
CA GLY A 11 3.83 0.10 -15.53
C GLY A 11 4.67 1.39 -15.57
N VAL A 12 4.47 2.31 -14.63
CA VAL A 12 5.17 3.61 -14.58
C VAL A 12 5.74 3.89 -13.19
N GLY A 13 6.76 4.74 -13.15
CA GLY A 13 7.49 5.03 -11.90
C GLY A 13 8.20 3.80 -11.34
N SER A 14 8.68 3.90 -10.09
CA SER A 14 9.42 2.81 -9.45
C SER A 14 8.52 1.60 -9.18
N THR A 15 7.59 1.72 -8.23
CA THR A 15 6.78 0.57 -7.79
C THR A 15 5.84 0.04 -8.86
N GLY A 16 5.42 0.90 -9.81
CA GLY A 16 4.56 0.46 -10.91
C GLY A 16 5.28 -0.46 -11.91
N ARG A 17 6.57 -0.22 -12.19
CA ARG A 17 7.40 -1.13 -12.99
C ARG A 17 7.70 -2.43 -12.24
N ILE A 18 8.02 -2.33 -10.94
CA ILE A 18 8.21 -3.52 -10.09
C ILE A 18 6.97 -4.43 -10.15
N CYS A 19 5.76 -3.87 -10.07
CA CYS A 19 4.55 -4.68 -10.18
C CYS A 19 4.40 -5.35 -11.55
N THR A 20 4.80 -4.70 -12.66
CA THR A 20 4.72 -5.32 -13.98
C THR A 20 5.80 -6.39 -14.17
N ASP A 21 7.00 -6.17 -13.66
CA ASP A 21 8.08 -7.16 -13.71
C ASP A 21 7.69 -8.43 -12.93
N LEU A 22 7.13 -8.26 -11.72
CA LEU A 22 6.58 -9.36 -10.93
C LEU A 22 5.40 -10.05 -11.64
N TYR A 23 4.51 -9.27 -12.25
CA TYR A 23 3.40 -9.83 -13.03
C TYR A 23 3.90 -10.75 -14.14
N GLU A 24 4.89 -10.31 -14.90
CA GLU A 24 5.45 -11.09 -16.01
C GLU A 24 6.07 -12.39 -15.51
N GLU A 25 6.88 -12.32 -14.45
CA GLU A 25 7.56 -13.51 -13.94
C GLU A 25 6.59 -14.52 -13.34
N LEU A 26 5.65 -14.08 -12.50
CA LEU A 26 4.61 -14.93 -11.92
C LEU A 26 3.71 -15.53 -13.01
N SER A 27 3.43 -14.78 -14.08
CA SER A 27 2.65 -15.27 -15.22
C SER A 27 3.40 -16.37 -16.00
N LYS A 28 4.73 -16.25 -16.16
CA LYS A 28 5.56 -17.31 -16.78
C LYS A 28 5.55 -18.60 -15.94
N GLU A 29 5.48 -18.47 -14.63
CA GLU A 29 5.31 -19.60 -13.69
C GLU A 29 3.87 -20.17 -13.68
N GLY A 30 2.98 -19.67 -14.54
CA GLY A 30 1.61 -20.17 -14.69
C GLY A 30 0.63 -19.65 -13.64
N HIS A 31 0.92 -18.52 -12.99
CA HIS A 31 0.00 -17.87 -12.07
C HIS A 31 -0.94 -16.87 -12.77
N GLU A 32 -2.19 -16.81 -12.32
CA GLU A 32 -3.17 -15.80 -12.76
C GLU A 32 -2.92 -14.52 -11.94
N CYS A 33 -2.43 -13.48 -12.61
CA CYS A 33 -2.07 -12.22 -11.96
C CYS A 33 -3.07 -11.12 -12.28
N CYS A 34 -3.26 -10.19 -11.34
CA CYS A 34 -3.99 -8.95 -11.55
C CYS A 34 -3.31 -7.80 -10.79
N ILE A 35 -3.23 -6.60 -11.39
CA ILE A 35 -2.72 -5.39 -10.72
C ILE A 35 -3.88 -4.43 -10.48
N ALA A 36 -4.27 -4.24 -9.22
CA ALA A 36 -5.19 -3.20 -8.80
C ALA A 36 -4.44 -1.88 -8.53
N TYR A 37 -4.76 -0.81 -9.26
CA TYR A 37 -3.98 0.43 -9.26
C TYR A 37 -4.81 1.70 -9.15
N GLY A 38 -4.28 2.74 -8.49
CA GLY A 38 -5.04 3.96 -8.15
C GLY A 38 -4.86 5.18 -9.07
N ARG A 39 -3.69 5.34 -9.69
CA ARG A 39 -3.25 6.57 -10.38
C ARG A 39 -2.78 6.25 -11.80
N GLY A 40 -2.92 7.23 -12.70
CA GLY A 40 -2.53 7.09 -14.12
C GLY A 40 -3.41 6.11 -14.89
N GLU A 41 -2.89 5.61 -16.00
CA GLU A 41 -3.46 4.51 -16.79
C GLU A 41 -2.54 3.29 -16.65
N ALA A 42 -3.05 2.10 -16.95
CA ALA A 42 -2.26 0.88 -17.01
C ALA A 42 -2.03 0.47 -18.48
N PRO A 43 -0.89 -0.16 -18.80
CA PRO A 43 -0.68 -0.75 -20.12
C PRO A 43 -1.70 -1.86 -20.42
N GLU A 44 -2.19 -1.92 -21.65
CA GLU A 44 -3.31 -2.78 -22.06
C GLU A 44 -2.98 -4.29 -21.97
N GLN A 45 -1.70 -4.67 -22.02
CA GLN A 45 -1.28 -6.06 -21.97
C GLN A 45 -1.45 -6.72 -20.59
N TYR A 46 -1.70 -5.94 -19.52
CA TYR A 46 -1.83 -6.47 -18.16
C TYR A 46 -3.28 -6.57 -17.73
N ASN A 47 -3.64 -7.69 -17.10
CA ASN A 47 -4.90 -7.79 -16.38
C ASN A 47 -4.90 -6.84 -15.18
N THR A 48 -5.71 -5.78 -15.23
CA THR A 48 -5.66 -4.70 -14.24
C THR A 48 -7.05 -4.33 -13.72
N TYR A 49 -7.09 -3.78 -12.51
CA TYR A 49 -8.29 -3.22 -11.90
C TYR A 49 -8.05 -1.77 -11.46
N LYS A 50 -8.84 -0.83 -11.99
CA LYS A 50 -8.73 0.58 -11.62
C LYS A 50 -9.41 0.86 -10.27
N ILE A 51 -8.63 1.27 -9.27
CA ILE A 51 -9.13 1.71 -7.97
C ILE A 51 -9.55 3.17 -8.07
N GLY A 52 -10.86 3.39 -8.09
CA GLY A 52 -11.42 4.73 -8.10
C GLY A 52 -11.18 5.46 -9.42
N GLY A 53 -10.89 6.76 -9.34
CA GLY A 53 -10.75 7.63 -10.51
C GLY A 53 -10.44 9.06 -10.10
N ARG A 54 -10.33 9.96 -11.08
CA ARG A 54 -9.88 11.35 -10.87
C ARG A 54 -10.65 12.07 -9.75
N VAL A 55 -11.99 11.97 -9.74
CA VAL A 55 -12.84 12.59 -8.72
C VAL A 55 -12.50 12.10 -7.31
N ASN A 56 -12.36 10.78 -7.11
CA ASN A 56 -11.97 10.22 -5.82
C ASN A 56 -10.59 10.72 -5.39
N ASN A 57 -9.66 10.83 -6.33
CA ASN A 57 -8.30 11.30 -6.07
C ASN A 57 -8.30 12.78 -5.65
N TYR A 58 -9.11 13.64 -6.29
CA TYR A 58 -9.25 15.04 -5.89
C TYR A 58 -9.88 15.18 -4.51
N ILE A 59 -10.93 14.43 -4.21
CA ILE A 59 -11.53 14.42 -2.86
C ILE A 59 -10.49 13.98 -1.82
N HIS A 60 -9.70 12.96 -2.12
CA HIS A 60 -8.63 12.51 -1.23
C HIS A 60 -7.57 13.61 -1.03
N VAL A 61 -7.15 14.30 -2.09
CA VAL A 61 -6.24 15.44 -1.97
C VAL A 61 -6.84 16.52 -1.07
N LEU A 62 -8.11 16.91 -1.28
CA LEU A 62 -8.79 17.91 -0.44
C LEU A 62 -8.84 17.49 1.04
N GLU A 63 -9.25 16.25 1.33
CA GLU A 63 -9.26 15.73 2.70
C GLU A 63 -7.86 15.64 3.30
N THR A 64 -6.83 15.35 2.49
CA THR A 64 -5.44 15.37 2.96
C THR A 64 -5.03 16.77 3.36
N ARG A 65 -5.36 17.76 2.52
CA ARG A 65 -4.98 19.16 2.72
C ARG A 65 -5.63 19.77 3.96
N LEU A 66 -6.91 19.49 4.16
CA LEU A 66 -7.70 20.14 5.20
C LEU A 66 -7.70 19.37 6.52
N LEU A 67 -7.55 18.03 6.49
CA LEU A 67 -7.80 17.17 7.65
C LEU A 67 -6.65 16.20 7.98
N ASP A 68 -5.53 16.27 7.25
CA ASP A 68 -4.40 15.34 7.38
C ASP A 68 -4.79 13.86 7.20
N ASN A 69 -5.78 13.60 6.34
CA ASN A 69 -6.36 12.27 6.13
C ASN A 69 -5.68 11.49 4.99
N HIS A 70 -4.38 11.65 4.80
CA HIS A 70 -3.67 10.91 3.76
C HIS A 70 -3.69 9.40 4.03
N GLY A 71 -4.17 8.63 3.05
CA GLY A 71 -4.42 7.19 3.20
C GLY A 71 -5.72 6.86 3.94
N PHE A 72 -6.52 7.85 4.33
CA PHE A 72 -7.76 7.68 5.09
C PHE A 72 -9.01 8.27 4.40
N SER A 73 -8.90 8.74 3.16
CA SER A 73 -10.03 9.15 2.31
C SER A 73 -10.40 8.02 1.33
N SER A 74 -10.80 8.29 0.08
CA SER A 74 -11.16 7.31 -0.97
C SER A 74 -12.11 6.18 -0.54
N ARG A 75 -13.02 6.44 0.40
CA ARG A 75 -13.83 5.41 1.08
C ARG A 75 -14.63 4.53 0.11
N ASN A 76 -15.32 5.15 -0.84
CA ASN A 76 -16.13 4.41 -1.82
C ASN A 76 -15.28 3.58 -2.78
N ALA A 77 -14.15 4.14 -3.26
CA ALA A 77 -13.22 3.43 -4.12
C ALA A 77 -12.66 2.18 -3.42
N THR A 78 -12.31 2.28 -2.14
CA THR A 78 -11.82 1.12 -1.37
C THR A 78 -12.91 0.08 -1.11
N ARG A 79 -14.18 0.47 -0.88
CA ARG A 79 -15.26 -0.51 -0.77
C ARG A 79 -15.52 -1.26 -2.09
N LYS A 80 -15.38 -0.58 -3.23
CA LYS A 80 -15.43 -1.21 -4.56
C LYS A 80 -14.26 -2.19 -4.75
N LEU A 81 -13.05 -1.80 -4.35
CA LEU A 81 -11.89 -2.69 -4.33
C LEU A 81 -12.15 -3.93 -3.48
N ASN A 82 -12.72 -3.80 -2.28
CA ASN A 82 -13.04 -4.97 -1.45
C ASN A 82 -13.99 -5.95 -2.16
N ARG A 83 -15.04 -5.44 -2.82
CA ARG A 83 -15.94 -6.30 -3.63
C ARG A 83 -15.23 -6.96 -4.81
N PHE A 84 -14.31 -6.24 -5.44
CA PHE A 84 -13.47 -6.82 -6.49
C PHE A 84 -12.57 -7.93 -5.92
N ILE A 85 -11.95 -7.74 -4.76
CA ILE A 85 -11.16 -8.79 -4.09
C ILE A 85 -12.04 -10.03 -3.83
N GLU A 86 -13.29 -9.85 -3.39
CA GLU A 86 -14.23 -10.98 -3.19
C GLU A 86 -14.54 -11.72 -4.50
N ALA A 87 -14.78 -10.98 -5.59
CA ALA A 87 -15.08 -11.58 -6.89
C ALA A 87 -13.87 -12.25 -7.55
N TYR A 88 -12.69 -11.63 -7.43
CA TYR A 88 -11.44 -12.15 -7.98
C TYR A 88 -10.96 -13.39 -7.21
N ASN A 89 -11.24 -13.43 -5.90
CA ASN A 89 -10.90 -14.51 -4.97
C ASN A 89 -9.40 -14.92 -5.04
N PRO A 90 -8.48 -13.99 -4.73
CA PRO A 90 -7.05 -14.28 -4.80
C PRO A 90 -6.60 -15.23 -3.68
N ASP A 91 -5.64 -16.09 -4.02
CA ASP A 91 -4.91 -16.92 -3.04
C ASP A 91 -3.92 -16.05 -2.23
N ILE A 92 -3.30 -15.06 -2.89
CA ILE A 92 -2.32 -14.14 -2.31
C ILE A 92 -2.66 -12.70 -2.70
N ILE A 93 -2.57 -11.79 -1.72
CA ILE A 93 -2.56 -10.34 -1.99
C ILE A 93 -1.18 -9.80 -1.69
N HIS A 94 -0.54 -9.23 -2.72
CA HIS A 94 0.77 -8.60 -2.63
C HIS A 94 0.61 -7.07 -2.62
N LEU A 95 0.79 -6.47 -1.44
CA LEU A 95 0.71 -5.04 -1.23
C LEU A 95 2.06 -4.38 -1.55
N HIS A 96 2.01 -3.25 -2.25
CA HIS A 96 3.16 -2.39 -2.49
C HIS A 96 2.91 -0.99 -1.93
N ASN A 97 2.85 0.04 -2.78
CA ASN A 97 2.65 1.40 -2.31
C ASN A 97 1.18 1.68 -2.00
N LEU A 98 0.85 1.79 -0.71
CA LEU A 98 -0.49 2.04 -0.18
C LEU A 98 -0.74 3.53 0.16
N HIS A 99 0.00 4.43 -0.46
CA HIS A 99 -0.22 5.87 -0.38
C HIS A 99 -0.24 6.51 -1.79
N GLY A 100 -0.56 7.80 -1.89
CA GLY A 100 -0.75 8.45 -3.20
C GLY A 100 -2.20 8.78 -3.58
N TYR A 101 -3.05 9.01 -2.57
CA TYR A 101 -4.38 9.60 -2.72
C TYR A 101 -5.44 8.72 -3.41
N TYR A 102 -5.36 7.38 -3.28
CA TYR A 102 -6.25 6.47 -4.02
C TYR A 102 -7.01 5.45 -3.15
N LEU A 103 -6.62 5.23 -1.89
CA LEU A 103 -7.24 4.23 -1.02
C LEU A 103 -7.52 4.72 0.42
N ASN A 104 -8.23 3.88 1.15
CA ASN A 104 -8.46 3.98 2.58
C ASN A 104 -7.84 2.78 3.30
N ILE A 105 -6.72 2.95 4.00
CA ILE A 105 -6.08 1.82 4.71
C ILE A 105 -6.97 1.24 5.80
N SER A 106 -7.80 2.06 6.45
CA SER A 106 -8.71 1.58 7.49
C SER A 106 -9.74 0.62 6.93
N ILE A 107 -10.40 0.99 5.82
CA ILE A 107 -11.41 0.14 5.19
C ILE A 107 -10.78 -1.11 4.58
N LEU A 108 -9.61 -0.98 3.95
CA LEU A 108 -8.92 -2.11 3.33
C LEU A 108 -8.47 -3.13 4.40
N PHE A 109 -7.69 -2.72 5.40
CA PHE A 109 -7.16 -3.65 6.40
C PHE A 109 -8.24 -4.22 7.33
N ASN A 110 -9.29 -3.46 7.66
CA ASN A 110 -10.41 -4.02 8.43
C ASN A 110 -11.17 -5.10 7.65
N TYR A 111 -11.19 -5.01 6.32
CA TYR A 111 -11.73 -6.05 5.45
C TYR A 111 -10.77 -7.24 5.37
N LEU A 112 -9.49 -7.00 5.05
CA LEU A 112 -8.49 -8.05 4.90
C LEU A 112 -8.31 -8.89 6.17
N LYS A 113 -8.35 -8.27 7.36
CA LYS A 113 -8.26 -8.98 8.65
C LYS A 113 -9.37 -10.01 8.89
N LYS A 114 -10.50 -9.87 8.19
CA LYS A 114 -11.64 -10.80 8.28
C LYS A 114 -11.55 -11.92 7.24
N LYS A 115 -10.55 -11.88 6.36
CA LYS A 115 -10.35 -12.87 5.30
C LYS A 115 -9.19 -13.77 5.65
N ASN A 116 -9.28 -15.02 5.23
CA ASN A 116 -8.22 -16.00 5.37
C ASN A 116 -7.40 -16.04 4.07
N ILE A 117 -6.76 -14.90 3.74
CA ILE A 117 -5.95 -14.72 2.53
C ILE A 117 -4.54 -14.36 2.97
N LYS A 118 -3.53 -15.00 2.36
CA LYS A 118 -2.13 -14.68 2.63
C LYS A 118 -1.82 -13.28 2.13
N ILE A 119 -1.29 -12.42 3.02
CA ILE A 119 -0.88 -11.07 2.65
C ILE A 119 0.65 -10.97 2.72
N ILE A 120 1.24 -10.52 1.61
CA ILE A 120 2.65 -10.13 1.54
C ILE A 120 2.67 -8.62 1.32
N TRP A 121 3.40 -7.87 2.12
CA TRP A 121 3.55 -6.42 1.93
C TRP A 121 5.00 -6.04 1.76
N THR A 122 5.36 -5.68 0.53
CA THR A 122 6.68 -5.09 0.24
C THR A 122 6.65 -3.60 0.57
N LEU A 123 7.39 -3.21 1.61
CA LEU A 123 7.60 -1.81 1.94
C LEU A 123 8.66 -1.22 1.01
N HIS A 124 8.29 -0.16 0.30
CA HIS A 124 9.20 0.59 -0.57
C HIS A 124 9.78 1.83 0.12
N ASP A 125 9.20 2.21 1.25
CA ASP A 125 9.44 3.45 1.96
C ASP A 125 8.92 3.35 3.41
N SER A 126 9.14 4.39 4.20
CA SER A 126 8.83 4.43 5.63
C SER A 126 7.38 4.88 5.92
N TRP A 127 6.53 5.07 4.90
CA TRP A 127 5.19 5.64 5.08
C TRP A 127 4.29 4.82 6.00
N ALA A 128 4.42 3.49 5.99
CA ALA A 128 3.55 2.59 6.75
C ALA A 128 3.57 2.87 8.27
N TYR A 129 4.70 3.35 8.80
CA TYR A 129 4.93 3.58 10.22
C TYR A 129 5.18 5.05 10.60
N LEU A 130 5.42 5.92 9.62
CA LEU A 130 5.50 7.37 9.83
C LEU A 130 4.13 8.07 9.84
N GLY A 131 4.05 9.27 10.40
CA GLY A 131 2.79 10.01 10.57
C GLY A 131 2.39 10.83 9.34
N HIS A 132 3.37 11.39 8.65
CA HIS A 132 3.22 12.42 7.62
C HIS A 132 4.51 12.53 6.77
N SER A 133 5.17 11.40 6.52
CA SER A 133 6.29 11.30 5.59
C SER A 133 6.30 9.90 4.96
N ALA A 134 6.99 9.78 3.83
CA ALA A 134 7.39 8.49 3.26
C ALA A 134 8.86 8.15 3.60
N TYR A 135 9.61 9.06 4.22
CA TYR A 135 11.02 8.85 4.50
C TYR A 135 11.41 9.37 5.88
N GLU A 136 12.31 8.64 6.53
CA GLU A 136 12.94 9.01 7.79
C GLU A 136 14.41 9.35 7.56
N HIS A 137 14.93 10.36 8.27
CA HIS A 137 16.36 10.69 8.25
C HIS A 137 16.90 10.69 9.68
N ASN A 138 17.88 9.82 9.97
CA ASN A 138 18.55 9.72 11.27
C ASN A 138 17.60 9.54 12.47
N GLY A 139 16.65 8.60 12.43
CA GLY A 139 15.75 8.38 13.57
C GLY A 139 14.58 9.37 13.65
N LYS A 140 14.50 10.33 12.71
CA LYS A 140 13.56 11.45 12.76
C LYS A 140 12.78 11.56 11.47
N GLU A 141 11.47 11.67 11.64
CA GLU A 141 10.55 11.97 10.55
C GLU A 141 10.83 13.37 9.99
N CYS A 142 11.35 13.42 8.77
CA CYS A 142 11.56 14.68 8.07
C CYS A 142 10.24 15.06 7.37
N SER A 143 9.60 16.13 7.84
CA SER A 143 8.17 16.39 7.56
C SER A 143 7.87 17.37 6.41
N SER A 144 8.83 17.72 5.54
CA SER A 144 8.67 18.97 4.79
C SER A 144 7.78 18.95 3.54
N ASP A 145 7.50 17.82 2.88
CA ASP A 145 6.89 17.91 1.54
C ASP A 145 5.80 16.91 1.17
N TYR A 146 5.66 15.79 1.88
CA TYR A 146 4.69 14.77 1.50
C TYR A 146 4.10 14.02 2.68
N PRO A 147 2.77 13.96 2.82
CA PRO A 147 1.76 14.52 1.91
C PRO A 147 1.40 15.96 2.29
N LYS A 148 1.65 16.95 1.42
CA LYS A 148 1.37 18.36 1.75
C LYS A 148 -0.04 18.57 2.38
N THR A 149 -0.08 19.26 3.51
CA THR A 149 -1.27 19.57 4.30
C THR A 149 -1.24 20.99 4.88
N PHE A 150 -2.40 21.55 5.22
CA PHE A 150 -2.52 22.79 6.01
C PHE A 150 -2.54 22.52 7.52
N VAL A 151 -2.86 21.29 7.92
CA VAL A 151 -2.90 20.85 9.31
C VAL A 151 -2.10 19.56 9.41
N MET A 152 -1.02 19.55 10.19
CA MET A 152 -0.15 18.37 10.33
C MET A 152 -0.26 17.80 11.75
N ASN A 153 -0.58 16.52 11.86
CA ASN A 153 -0.71 15.81 13.13
C ASN A 153 -0.03 14.43 13.09
N LEU A 154 1.30 14.47 13.22
CA LEU A 154 2.17 13.29 13.20
C LEU A 154 1.72 12.21 14.19
N LYS A 155 1.48 12.61 15.45
CA LYS A 155 1.14 11.69 16.55
C LYS A 155 -0.18 10.98 16.26
N LYS A 156 -1.21 11.72 15.84
CA LYS A 156 -2.52 11.14 15.50
C LYS A 156 -2.39 10.13 14.36
N ASN A 157 -1.67 10.46 13.30
CA ASN A 157 -1.54 9.57 12.14
C ASN A 157 -0.71 8.32 12.45
N LYS A 158 0.40 8.45 13.21
CA LYS A 158 1.14 7.29 13.71
C LYS A 158 0.27 6.35 14.52
N LEU A 159 -0.51 6.88 15.47
CA LEU A 159 -1.42 6.08 16.29
C LEU A 159 -2.51 5.39 15.46
N ARG A 160 -3.09 6.08 14.48
CA ARG A 160 -4.09 5.51 13.57
C ARG A 160 -3.51 4.36 12.74
N LYS A 161 -2.35 4.58 12.13
CA LYS A 161 -1.65 3.56 11.32
C LYS A 161 -1.29 2.36 12.18
N ASN A 162 -0.66 2.57 13.34
CA ASN A 162 -0.34 1.49 14.29
C ASN A 162 -1.60 0.67 14.65
N LYS A 163 -2.70 1.31 15.04
CA LYS A 163 -3.94 0.61 15.39
C LYS A 163 -4.49 -0.25 14.24
N ILE A 164 -4.43 0.26 13.00
CA ILE A 164 -5.03 -0.40 11.84
C ILE A 164 -4.14 -1.48 11.27
N LEU A 165 -2.83 -1.27 11.27
CA LEU A 165 -1.84 -2.13 10.64
C LEU A 165 -1.27 -3.19 11.59
N SER A 166 -1.50 -3.07 12.90
CA SER A 166 -1.17 -4.09 13.92
C SER A 166 -2.18 -5.25 13.98
N ASN A 167 -1.80 -6.36 14.61
CA ASN A 167 -2.62 -7.55 14.87
C ASN A 167 -3.24 -8.18 13.61
N PHE A 168 -2.47 -8.29 12.52
CA PHE A 168 -2.84 -9.02 11.31
C PHE A 168 -2.27 -10.45 11.38
N LYS A 169 -3.10 -11.48 11.31
CA LYS A 169 -2.67 -12.87 11.58
C LYS A 169 -1.69 -13.42 10.54
N ASP A 170 -1.91 -13.15 9.27
CA ASP A 170 -1.13 -13.72 8.16
C ASP A 170 -0.60 -12.62 7.23
N LEU A 171 0.22 -11.75 7.82
CA LEU A 171 0.94 -10.68 7.13
C LEU A 171 2.43 -10.92 7.22
N GLU A 172 3.09 -10.99 6.07
CA GLU A 172 4.54 -10.98 5.95
C GLU A 172 5.00 -9.63 5.38
N ILE A 173 6.05 -9.08 5.97
CA ILE A 173 6.67 -7.83 5.51
C ILE A 173 7.93 -8.19 4.71
N VAL A 174 8.05 -7.61 3.52
CA VAL A 174 9.25 -7.70 2.69
C VAL A 174 9.85 -6.30 2.56
N THR A 175 11.17 -6.19 2.62
CA THR A 175 11.88 -4.92 2.35
C THR A 175 13.00 -5.12 1.33
N PRO A 176 13.33 -4.09 0.52
CA PRO A 176 14.40 -4.16 -0.47
C PRO A 176 15.80 -3.97 0.13
N SER A 177 15.91 -3.70 1.43
CA SER A 177 17.19 -3.45 2.08
C SER A 177 17.16 -3.78 3.57
N PHE A 178 18.34 -4.09 4.12
CA PHE A 178 18.55 -4.22 5.56
C PHE A 178 18.30 -2.91 6.30
N TRP A 179 18.57 -1.76 5.67
CA TRP A 179 18.28 -0.46 6.26
C TRP A 179 16.79 -0.31 6.56
N LEU A 180 15.92 -0.52 5.58
CA LEU A 180 14.47 -0.40 5.78
C LEU A 180 13.91 -1.50 6.71
N ALA A 181 14.46 -2.72 6.65
CA ALA A 181 14.09 -3.78 7.60
C ALA A 181 14.41 -3.38 9.04
N ASN A 182 15.58 -2.80 9.29
CA ASN A 182 15.98 -2.37 10.63
C ASN A 182 15.11 -1.21 11.13
N GLU A 183 14.75 -0.25 10.26
CA GLU A 183 13.76 0.78 10.62
C GLU A 183 12.41 0.17 10.98
N ALA A 184 11.86 -0.71 10.14
CA ALA A 184 10.58 -1.36 10.39
C ALA A 184 10.57 -2.16 11.70
N LYS A 185 11.68 -2.85 12.03
CA LYS A 185 11.88 -3.59 13.29
C LYS A 185 11.91 -2.69 14.53
N ASN A 186 12.19 -1.40 14.38
CA ASN A 186 12.14 -0.43 15.49
C ASN A 186 10.73 0.18 15.68
N THR A 187 9.72 -0.33 14.96
CA THR A 187 8.34 0.18 15.00
C THR A 187 7.37 -0.92 15.46
N PHE A 188 6.07 -0.64 15.44
CA PHE A 188 5.04 -1.65 15.71
C PHE A 188 5.05 -2.81 14.69
N LEU A 189 5.69 -2.66 13.53
CA LEU A 189 5.77 -3.72 12.52
C LEU A 189 6.68 -4.90 12.93
N ASN A 190 7.45 -4.77 14.00
CA ASN A 190 8.30 -5.83 14.54
C ASN A 190 7.55 -7.09 15.02
N GLN A 191 6.22 -7.00 15.14
CA GLN A 191 5.35 -8.14 15.40
C GLN A 191 5.20 -9.10 14.20
N TYR A 192 5.62 -8.68 13.00
CA TYR A 192 5.55 -9.46 11.77
C TYR A 192 6.90 -10.06 11.39
N ASN A 193 6.87 -11.14 10.60
CA ASN A 193 8.07 -11.61 9.93
C ASN A 193 8.51 -10.54 8.92
N ILE A 194 9.76 -10.08 9.04
CA ILE A 194 10.37 -9.08 8.15
C ILE A 194 11.53 -9.75 7.40
N THR A 195 11.30 -10.02 6.11
CA THR A 195 12.26 -10.65 5.20
C THR A 195 12.88 -9.59 4.29
N VAL A 196 14.20 -9.63 4.12
CA VAL A 196 14.92 -8.75 3.19
C VAL A 196 15.07 -9.46 1.85
N ILE A 197 14.52 -8.89 0.79
CA ILE A 197 14.68 -9.34 -0.60
C ILE A 197 15.14 -8.13 -1.42
N PRO A 198 16.44 -8.01 -1.73
CA PRO A 198 16.95 -6.88 -2.50
C PRO A 198 16.26 -6.73 -3.86
N ASN A 199 16.06 -5.48 -4.29
CA ASN A 199 15.64 -5.21 -5.66
C ASN A 199 16.88 -5.30 -6.56
N GLY A 200 17.07 -6.41 -7.26
CA GLY A 200 18.18 -6.64 -8.19
C GLY A 200 19.18 -7.69 -7.72
#